data_AF-A0A8H9CL96-F1
#
_entry.id   AF-A0A8H9CL96-F1
#
_cell.length_a   1.000
_cell.length_b   1.000
_cell.length_c   1.000
_cell.angle_alpha   90.00
_cell.angle_beta   90.00
_cell.angle_gamma   90.00
#
_symmetry.space_group_name_H-M   'P 1'
#
loop_
_entity.id
_entity.type
_entity.pdbx_description
1 polymer ?
#
loop_
_entity_poly.entity_id
_entity_poly.type
_entity_poly.pdbx_seq_one_letter_code
_entity_poly.pdbx_strand_id
1 'polypeptide(L)'
;MTDDAGFESLFKSYWSNVAGVLGSISNDAIEDERLGLVYSARIQIHESRIRVGENDIALSPGMSVRAEVKTDKRKVIDYFLSPIQQYVDESLVGR
;
A
#
# COMPACT_ATOMS: atom_id res chain seq x y z
N MET A 1 7.65 -28.48 33.04
CA MET A 1 8.84 -27.74 32.55
C MET A 1 9.01 -28.16 31.10
N THR A 2 8.46 -27.47 30.10
CA THR A 2 7.71 -26.21 30.01
C THR A 2 6.93 -26.31 28.70
N ASP A 3 5.75 -25.70 28.64
CA ASP A 3 4.90 -25.58 27.44
C ASP A 3 5.67 -25.16 26.17
N ASP A 4 5.98 -26.12 25.31
CA ASP A 4 6.47 -25.90 23.94
C ASP A 4 5.32 -25.57 22.96
N ALA A 5 4.07 -25.77 23.38
CA ALA A 5 2.87 -25.59 22.54
C ALA A 5 2.51 -24.11 22.26
N GLY A 6 3.12 -23.16 22.96
CA GLY A 6 2.83 -21.73 22.82
C GLY A 6 3.54 -21.05 21.64
N PHE A 7 4.62 -21.63 21.12
CA PHE A 7 5.49 -20.96 20.15
C PHE A 7 5.12 -21.27 18.68
N GLU A 8 4.51 -22.43 18.42
CA GLU A 8 4.12 -22.90 17.08
C GLU A 8 2.91 -22.13 16.49
N SER A 9 2.10 -21.46 17.32
CA SER A 9 0.89 -20.74 16.88
C SER A 9 1.20 -19.37 16.23
N LEU A 10 2.40 -18.84 16.44
CA LEU A 10 2.73 -17.44 16.10
C LEU A 10 3.05 -17.22 14.61
N PHE A 11 3.21 -18.29 13.81
CA PHE A 11 3.67 -18.19 12.43
C PHE A 11 2.77 -18.91 11.41
N LYS A 12 1.44 -18.89 11.61
CA LYS A 12 0.53 -19.40 10.59
C LYS A 12 0.29 -18.34 9.51
N SER A 13 0.90 -18.51 8.33
CA SER A 13 0.66 -17.66 7.16
C SER A 13 -0.67 -18.00 6.51
N TYR A 14 -1.52 -17.00 6.38
CA TYR A 14 -2.82 -17.09 5.70
C TYR A 14 -2.81 -16.19 4.47
N TRP A 15 -3.24 -16.71 3.32
CA TRP A 15 -3.27 -15.96 2.06
C TRP A 15 -4.73 -15.72 1.68
N SER A 16 -5.15 -14.46 1.65
CA SER A 16 -6.45 -14.04 1.14
C SER A 16 -6.28 -12.72 0.40
N ASN A 17 -7.04 -12.53 -0.68
CA ASN A 17 -6.97 -11.32 -1.48
C ASN A 17 -7.89 -10.25 -0.89
N VAL A 18 -7.34 -9.06 -0.65
CA VAL A 18 -8.10 -7.92 -0.12
C VAL A 18 -8.02 -6.78 -1.11
N ALA A 19 -9.18 -6.21 -1.45
CA ALA A 19 -9.23 -5.04 -2.30
C ALA A 19 -8.75 -3.81 -1.54
N GLY A 20 -7.90 -3.02 -2.18
CA GLY A 20 -7.40 -1.75 -1.65
C GLY A 20 -7.09 -0.77 -2.77
N VAL A 21 -6.93 0.49 -2.39
CA VAL A 21 -6.58 1.58 -3.30
C VAL A 21 -5.27 2.21 -2.83
N LEU A 22 -4.35 2.42 -3.77
CA LEU A 22 -3.12 3.17 -3.49
C LEU A 22 -3.48 4.62 -3.18
N GLY A 23 -3.20 5.06 -1.95
CA GLY A 23 -3.54 6.40 -1.46
C GLY A 23 -2.43 7.41 -1.69
N SER A 24 -1.18 7.04 -1.40
CA SER A 24 -0.03 7.92 -1.62
C SER A 24 1.26 7.13 -1.85
N ILE A 25 2.21 7.77 -2.51
CA ILE A 25 3.61 7.35 -2.61
C ILE A 25 4.45 8.51 -2.04
N SER A 26 5.47 8.18 -1.25
CA SER A 26 6.44 9.16 -0.75
C SER A 26 7.25 9.75 -1.89
N ASN A 27 7.62 11.03 -1.79
CA ASN A 27 8.55 11.65 -2.75
C ASN A 27 10.01 11.24 -2.49
N ASP A 28 10.30 10.75 -1.28
CA ASP A 28 11.63 10.34 -0.88
C ASP A 28 11.83 8.84 -1.09
N ALA A 29 12.92 8.50 -1.77
CA ALA A 29 13.38 7.12 -1.93
C ALA A 29 14.20 6.69 -0.72
N ILE A 30 14.09 5.41 -0.37
CA ILE A 30 14.86 4.73 0.66
C ILE A 30 15.75 3.72 -0.06
N GLU A 31 17.03 3.67 0.30
CA GLU A 31 17.95 2.66 -0.24
C GLU A 31 17.73 1.32 0.46
N ASP A 32 17.44 0.29 -0.33
CA ASP A 32 17.35 -1.10 0.10
C ASP A 32 18.50 -1.89 -0.55
N GLU A 33 19.24 -2.65 0.26
CA GLU A 33 20.44 -3.37 -0.19
C GLU A 33 20.17 -4.38 -1.32
N ARG A 34 18.93 -4.87 -1.43
CA ARG A 34 18.54 -5.91 -2.39
C ARG A 34 17.72 -5.37 -3.56
N LEU A 35 16.89 -4.36 -3.30
CA LEU A 35 15.93 -3.81 -4.27
C LEU A 35 16.40 -2.49 -4.88
N GLY A 36 17.46 -1.87 -4.35
CA GLY A 36 17.91 -0.54 -4.74
C GLY A 36 17.02 0.55 -4.15
N LEU A 37 16.82 1.64 -4.89
CA LEU A 37 15.95 2.74 -4.44
C LEU A 37 14.48 2.32 -4.46
N VAL A 38 13.85 2.31 -3.30
CA VAL A 38 12.43 1.98 -3.11
C VAL A 38 11.66 3.16 -2.55
N TYR A 39 10.40 3.32 -2.95
CA TYR A 39 9.52 4.38 -2.45
C TYR A 39 8.46 3.79 -1.53
N SER A 40 8.26 4.42 -0.37
CA SER A 40 7.19 4.02 0.55
C SER A 40 5.83 4.36 -0.04
N ALA A 41 4.90 3.40 0.01
CA ALA A 41 3.54 3.56 -0.47
C ALA A 41 2.54 3.26 0.65
N ARG A 42 1.44 4.02 0.69
CA ARG A 42 0.32 3.77 1.61
C ARG A 42 -0.89 3.28 0.82
N ILE A 43 -1.35 2.07 1.15
CA ILE A 43 -2.54 1.46 0.57
C ILE A 43 -3.67 1.55 1.59
N GLN A 44 -4.81 2.08 1.16
CA GLN A 44 -6.03 2.04 1.95
C GLN A 44 -6.78 0.75 1.66
N ILE A 45 -7.04 -0.02 2.71
CA ILE A 45 -7.83 -1.26 2.66
C ILE A 45 -9.25 -0.91 3.09
N HIS A 46 -10.26 -1.42 2.38
CA HIS A 46 -11.67 -1.11 2.67
C HIS A 46 -12.24 -1.92 3.84
N GLU A 47 -11.61 -3.05 4.17
CA GLU A 47 -12.06 -4.00 5.18
C GLU A 47 -11.00 -4.15 6.27
N SER A 48 -11.44 -4.23 7.53
CA SER A 48 -10.57 -4.45 8.70
C SER A 48 -10.45 -5.92 9.09
N ARG A 49 -11.18 -6.80 8.41
CA ARG A 49 -11.24 -8.24 8.65
C ARG A 49 -11.23 -8.97 7.33
N ILE A 50 -10.66 -10.17 7.31
CA ILE A 50 -10.53 -10.99 6.11
C ILE A 50 -11.03 -12.41 6.41
N ARG A 51 -11.74 -12.98 5.43
CA ARG A 51 -12.10 -14.39 5.48
C ARG A 51 -10.95 -15.25 4.99
N VAL A 52 -10.55 -16.20 5.82
CA VAL A 52 -9.51 -17.19 5.54
C VAL A 52 -10.06 -18.58 5.88
N GLY A 53 -10.44 -19.31 4.85
CA GLY A 53 -11.26 -20.51 5.02
C GLY A 53 -12.57 -20.15 5.72
N GLU A 54 -12.89 -20.85 6.80
CA GLU A 54 -14.08 -20.60 7.62
C GLU A 54 -13.88 -19.49 8.66
N ASN A 55 -12.64 -19.02 8.85
CA ASN A 55 -12.32 -18.08 9.91
C ASN A 55 -12.36 -16.64 9.41
N ASP A 56 -12.86 -15.74 10.25
CA ASP A 56 -12.84 -14.31 10.02
C ASP A 56 -11.79 -13.66 10.94
N ILE A 57 -10.71 -13.17 10.36
CA ILE A 57 -9.50 -12.74 11.05
C ILE A 57 -9.37 -11.22 10.94
N ALA A 58 -9.12 -10.54 12.06
CA ALA A 58 -8.83 -9.11 12.06
C ALA A 58 -7.44 -8.83 11.47
N LEU A 59 -7.35 -7.83 10.60
CA LEU A 59 -6.06 -7.32 10.13
C LEU A 59 -5.40 -6.56 11.27
N SER A 60 -4.16 -6.93 11.58
CA SER A 60 -3.38 -6.35 12.68
C SER A 60 -2.05 -5.79 12.18
N PRO A 61 -1.51 -4.73 12.81
CA PRO A 61 -0.18 -4.23 12.51
C PRO A 61 0.89 -5.33 12.61
N GLY A 62 1.90 -5.27 11.74
CA GLY A 62 2.98 -6.26 11.69
C GLY A 62 2.71 -7.46 10.77
N MET A 63 1.51 -7.59 10.20
CA MET A 63 1.24 -8.58 9.16
C MET A 63 1.98 -8.23 7.86
N SER A 64 2.69 -9.21 7.30
CA SER A 64 3.30 -9.10 5.97
C SER A 64 2.23 -9.18 4.89
N VAL A 65 2.36 -8.32 3.87
CA VAL A 65 1.43 -8.27 2.74
C VAL A 65 2.20 -8.30 1.42
N ARG A 66 1.56 -8.85 0.39
CA ARG A 66 2.00 -8.71 -1.00
C ARG A 66 0.90 -7.98 -1.75
N ALA A 67 1.24 -6.85 -2.35
CA ALA A 67 0.31 -6.06 -3.15
C ALA A 67 0.68 -6.17 -4.62
N GLU A 68 -0.33 -6.32 -5.48
CA GLU A 68 -0.20 -6.15 -6.92
C GLU A 68 -0.92 -4.84 -7.30
N VAL A 69 -0.15 -3.84 -7.73
CA VAL A 69 -0.69 -2.52 -8.07
C VAL A 69 -0.92 -2.45 -9.57
N LYS A 70 -2.19 -2.32 -9.97
CA LYS A 70 -2.56 -2.04 -11.36
C LYS A 70 -2.50 -0.52 -11.59
N THR A 71 -1.51 -0.06 -12.34
CA THR A 71 -1.26 1.37 -12.63
C THR A 71 -2.09 1.92 -13.79
N ASP A 72 -2.82 1.07 -14.51
CA ASP A 72 -3.50 1.40 -15.77
C ASP A 72 -4.84 2.15 -15.61
N LYS A 73 -4.89 3.09 -14.66
CA LYS A 73 -6.07 3.92 -14.38
C LYS A 73 -5.71 5.40 -14.39
N ARG A 74 -5.27 5.94 -15.53
CA ARG A 74 -5.27 7.40 -15.73
C ARG A 74 -6.71 7.88 -15.77
N LYS A 75 -7.10 8.77 -14.85
CA LYS A 75 -8.38 9.46 -14.99
C LYS A 75 -8.23 10.45 -16.14
N VAL A 76 -9.14 10.38 -17.10
CA VAL A 76 -9.12 11.27 -18.27
C VAL A 76 -9.08 12.75 -17.86
N ILE A 77 -9.70 13.11 -16.73
CA ILE A 77 -9.66 14.47 -16.16
C ILE A 77 -8.24 14.97 -15.81
N ASP A 78 -7.32 14.08 -15.44
CA ASP A 78 -5.96 14.47 -15.06
C ASP A 78 -5.17 15.00 -16.27
N TYR A 79 -5.44 14.50 -17.49
CA TYR A 79 -4.91 15.08 -18.73
C TYR A 79 -5.50 16.45 -19.06
N PHE A 80 -6.76 16.68 -18.68
CA PHE A 80 -7.43 17.95 -18.95
C PHE A 80 -7.02 19.03 -17.95
N LEU A 81 -6.68 18.66 -16.71
CA LEU A 81 -6.26 19.58 -15.67
C LEU A 81 -4.73 19.78 -15.61
N SER A 82 -3.93 18.90 -16.21
CA SER A 82 -2.46 19.06 -16.27
C SER A 82 -2.00 20.40 -16.88
N PRO A 83 -2.64 20.95 -17.93
CA PRO A 83 -2.25 22.26 -18.46
C PRO A 83 -2.57 23.38 -17.45
N ILE A 84 -3.69 23.29 -16.74
CA ILE A 84 -4.13 24.32 -15.78
C ILE A 84 -3.18 24.39 -14.59
N GLN A 85 -2.69 23.24 -14.11
CA GLN A 85 -1.65 23.21 -13.07
C GLN A 85 -0.35 23.90 -13.51
N GLN A 86 0.11 23.66 -14.74
CA GLN A 86 1.31 24.33 -15.28
C GLN A 86 1.15 25.86 -15.31
N TYR A 87 -0.03 26.37 -15.68
CA TYR A 87 -0.28 27.81 -15.70
C TYR A 87 -0.34 28.45 -14.30
N VAL A 88 -0.83 27.73 -13.29
CA VAL A 88 -0.86 28.25 -11.91
C VAL A 88 0.56 28.36 -11.36
N ASP A 89 1.41 27.35 -11.55
CA ASP A 89 2.79 27.38 -11.06
C ASP A 89 3.66 28.43 -11.77
N GLU A 90 3.50 28.60 -13.09
CA GLU A 90 4.22 29.65 -13.85
C GLU A 90 3.77 31.08 -13.49
N SER A 91 2.50 31.26 -13.08
CA SER A 91 1.99 32.58 -12.68
C SER A 91 2.47 33.07 -11.31
N LEU A 92 2.91 32.15 -10.45
CA LEU A 92 3.38 32.46 -9.09
C LEU A 92 4.90 32.72 -9.00
N VAL A 93 5.68 32.29 -10.01
CA VAL A 93 7.13 32.57 -10.11
C VAL A 93 7.42 33.82 -10.95
N GLY A 94 6.43 34.34 -11.67
CA GLY A 94 6.51 35.54 -12.49
C GLY A 94 6.18 36.85 -11.76
N ARG A 95 6.95 37.22 -10.73
CA ARG A 95 7.13 38.63 -10.34
C ARG A 95 8.32 38.88 -9.44
#